data_AF-A0A0F5FLD4-F1
#
_entry.id   AF-A0A0F5FLD4-F1
#
_cell.length_a   1.000
_cell.length_b   1.000
_cell.length_c   1.000
_cell.angle_alpha   90.00
_cell.angle_beta   90.00
_cell.angle_gamma   90.00
#
_symmetry.space_group_name_H-M   'P 1'
#
loop_
_entity.id
_entity.type
_entity.pdbx_description
1 polymer ?
#
loop_
_entity_poly.entity_id
_entity_poly.type
_entity_poly.pdbx_seq_one_letter_code
_entity_poly.pdbx_strand_id
1 'polypeptide(L)' 'MTRQEWALAELDLRTAEDRRFPVDPPYGHPDRPAFNRMKRQRAFRRKAMGYSRAKANDLVAGAKQMEPA' A
#
# COMPACT_ATOMS: atom_id res chain seq x y z
N MET A 1 -4.46 -2.40 16.88
CA MET A 1 -4.65 -1.62 15.64
C MET A 1 -6.08 -1.80 15.16
N THR A 2 -6.83 -0.71 15.11
CA THR A 2 -8.21 -0.69 14.62
C THR A 2 -8.26 -0.68 13.09
N ARG A 3 -9.45 -0.89 12.51
CA ARG A 3 -9.66 -0.82 11.05
C ARG A 3 -9.26 0.54 10.47
N GLN A 4 -9.60 1.62 11.16
CA GLN A 4 -9.36 2.99 10.70
C GLN A 4 -7.88 3.34 10.82
N GLU A 5 -7.24 3.01 11.95
CA GLU A 5 -5.79 3.17 12.14
C GLU A 5 -5.00 2.43 11.06
N TRP A 6 -5.40 1.19 10.75
CA TRP A 6 -4.77 0.42 9.68
C TRP A 6 -4.93 1.09 8.32
N ALA A 7 -6.12 1.63 8.02
CA ALA A 7 -6.40 2.25 6.72
C ALA A 7 -5.58 3.53 6.50
N LEU A 8 -5.43 4.35 7.54
CA LEU A 8 -4.59 5.56 7.52
C LEU A 8 -3.11 5.18 7.38
N ALA A 9 -2.62 4.26 8.21
CA ALA A 9 -1.23 3.80 8.12
C ALA A 9 -0.90 3.17 6.75
N GLU A 10 -1.83 2.41 6.17
CA GLU A 10 -1.65 1.83 4.84
C GLU A 10 -1.72 2.90 3.73
N LEU A 11 -2.49 3.98 3.90
CA LEU A 11 -2.48 5.12 2.99
C LEU A 11 -1.10 5.79 2.97
N ASP A 12 -0.53 6.10 4.14
CA ASP A 12 0.80 6.72 4.26
C ASP A 12 1.88 5.87 3.59
N LEU A 13 1.86 4.57 3.88
CA LEU A 13 2.80 3.62 3.29
C LEU A 13 2.66 3.59 1.76
N ARG A 14 1.44 3.53 1.24
CA ARG A 14 1.21 3.53 -0.21
C ARG A 14 1.68 4.83 -0.86
N THR A 15 1.43 5.98 -0.23
CA THR A 15 1.91 7.27 -0.72
C THR A 15 3.44 7.32 -0.78
N ALA A 16 4.13 6.82 0.24
CA ALA A 16 5.59 6.73 0.23
C ALA A 16 6.12 5.73 -0.81
N GLU A 17 5.46 4.57 -0.94
CA GLU A 17 5.75 3.54 -1.94
C GLU A 17 5.60 4.08 -3.38
N ASP A 18 4.51 4.78 -3.66
CA ASP A 18 4.22 5.36 -4.97
C ASP A 18 5.14 6.56 -5.28
N ARG A 19 5.59 7.32 -4.26
CA ARG A 19 6.64 8.35 -4.44
C ARG A 19 7.99 7.73 -4.83
N ARG A 20 8.33 6.58 -4.23
CA ARG A 20 9.59 5.88 -4.52
C ARG A 20 9.56 5.14 -5.85
N PHE A 21 8.43 4.57 -6.22
CA PHE A 21 8.23 3.83 -7.46
C PHE A 21 6.96 4.33 -8.17
N PRO A 22 7.02 5.52 -8.80
CA PRO A 22 5.85 6.11 -9.46
C PRO A 22 5.37 5.28 -10.65
N VAL A 23 6.27 4.50 -11.24
CA VAL A 23 5.97 3.56 -12.32
C VAL A 23 6.60 2.21 -11.97
N ASP A 24 5.94 1.13 -12.41
CA ASP A 24 6.44 -0.23 -12.26
C ASP A 24 7.79 -0.36 -13.02
N PRO A 25 8.93 -0.62 -12.34
CA PRO A 25 10.23 -0.69 -13.01
C PRO A 25 10.27 -1.84 -14.01
N PRO A 26 10.86 -1.72 -15.21
CA PRO A 26 10.90 -2.82 -16.16
C PRO A 26 11.66 -4.05 -15.62
N TYR A 27 11.45 -5.20 -16.24
CA TYR A 27 12.21 -6.40 -15.90
C TYR A 27 13.72 -6.17 -16.10
N GLY A 28 14.53 -6.66 -15.18
CA GLY A 28 15.99 -6.44 -15.17
C GLY A 28 16.44 -5.09 -14.59
N HIS A 29 15.52 -4.16 -14.31
CA HIS A 29 15.88 -2.88 -13.68
C HIS A 29 16.46 -3.11 -12.27
N PRO A 30 17.52 -2.37 -11.85
CA PRO A 30 18.12 -2.50 -10.52
C PRO A 30 17.12 -2.36 -9.36
N ASP A 31 16.07 -1.57 -9.55
CA ASP A 31 15.02 -1.38 -8.53
C ASP A 31 13.94 -2.46 -8.50
N ARG A 32 13.86 -3.33 -9.51
CA ARG A 32 12.82 -4.38 -9.59
C ARG A 32 12.79 -5.27 -8.35
N PRO A 33 13.92 -5.73 -7.77
CA PRO A 33 13.91 -6.49 -6.52
C PRO A 33 13.32 -5.70 -5.34
N ALA A 34 13.64 -4.41 -5.23
CA ALA A 34 13.10 -3.56 -4.16
C ALA A 34 11.59 -3.35 -4.32
N PHE A 35 11.14 -3.07 -5.54
CA PHE A 35 9.73 -2.95 -5.88
C PHE A 35 8.94 -4.24 -5.63
N ASN A 36 9.51 -5.40 -5.94
CA ASN A 36 8.88 -6.70 -5.65
C ASN A 36 8.77 -6.95 -4.14
N ARG A 37 9.80 -6.61 -3.36
CA ARG A 37 9.76 -6.70 -1.88
C ARG A 37 8.65 -5.82 -1.31
N MET A 38 8.53 -4.60 -1.81
CA MET A 38 7.45 -3.68 -1.45
C MET A 38 6.06 -4.27 -1.75
N LYS A 39 5.83 -4.78 -2.97
CA LYS A 39 4.55 -5.44 -3.32
C LYS A 39 4.23 -6.61 -2.38
N ARG A 40 5.24 -7.40 -1.98
CA ARG A 40 5.08 -8.49 -1.00
C ARG A 40 4.73 -7.97 0.40
N GLN A 41 5.40 -6.92 0.88
CA GLN A 41 5.09 -6.30 2.17
C GLN A 41 3.65 -5.76 2.21
N ARG A 42 3.19 -5.07 1.15
CA ARG A 42 1.79 -4.63 1.01
C ARG A 42 0.82 -5.80 1.13
N ALA A 43 1.12 -6.92 0.46
CA ALA A 43 0.31 -8.12 0.55
C ALA A 43 0.31 -8.74 1.97
N PHE A 44 1.44 -8.73 2.68
CA PHE A 44 1.53 -9.23 4.05
C PHE A 44 0.74 -8.38 5.04
N ARG A 45 0.89 -7.04 5.00
CA ARG A 45 0.13 -6.12 5.88
C ARG A 45 -1.38 -6.32 5.75
N ARG A 46 -1.86 -6.45 4.51
CA ARG A 46 -3.27 -6.76 4.22
C ARG A 46 -3.70 -8.11 4.82
N LYS A 47 -2.92 -9.17 4.58
CA LYS A 47 -3.26 -10.52 5.02
C LYS A 47 -3.22 -10.65 6.54
N ALA A 48 -2.35 -9.91 7.22
CA ALA A 48 -2.28 -9.88 8.69
C ALA A 48 -3.59 -9.40 9.33
N MET A 49 -4.36 -8.54 8.64
CA MET A 49 -5.68 -8.08 9.09
C MET A 49 -6.84 -8.96 8.59
N GLY A 50 -6.56 -10.03 7.84
CA GLY A 50 -7.60 -10.86 7.22
C GLY A 50 -8.34 -10.20 6.06
N TYR A 51 -7.81 -9.10 5.50
CA TYR A 51 -8.51 -8.37 4.44
C TYR A 51 -8.28 -8.96 3.04
N SER A 52 -9.33 -8.95 2.21
CA SER A 52 -9.19 -9.18 0.77
C SER A 52 -8.52 -7.99 0.08
N ARG A 53 -8.00 -8.17 -1.14
CA ARG A 53 -7.38 -7.06 -1.90
C ARG A 53 -8.38 -5.93 -2.14
N ALA A 54 -9.60 -6.28 -2.54
CA ALA A 54 -10.69 -5.31 -2.74
C ALA A 54 -10.97 -4.54 -1.45
N LYS A 55 -11.19 -5.25 -0.33
CA LYS A 55 -11.47 -4.62 0.97
C LYS A 55 -10.36 -3.66 1.40
N ALA A 56 -9.10 -4.04 1.25
CA ALA A 56 -7.96 -3.18 1.57
C ALA A 56 -7.92 -1.91 0.71
N ASN A 57 -8.29 -2.01 -0.57
CA ASN A 57 -8.35 -0.85 -1.45
C ASN A 57 -9.50 0.09 -1.07
N ASP A 58 -10.68 -0.45 -0.76
CA ASP A 58 -11.83 0.36 -0.32
C ASP A 58 -11.52 1.13 0.97
N LEU A 59 -10.84 0.47 1.92
CA LEU A 59 -10.41 1.09 3.18
C LEU A 59 -9.45 2.25 2.94
N VAL A 60 -8.43 2.05 2.10
CA VAL A 60 -7.45 3.09 1.77
C VAL A 60 -8.10 4.24 0.99
N ALA A 61 -9.02 3.93 0.07
CA ALA A 61 -9.76 4.96 -0.66
C ALA A 61 -10.62 5.81 0.29
N GLY A 62 -11.29 5.17 1.25
CA GLY A 62 -12.02 5.90 2.30
C GLY A 62 -11.10 6.73 3.19
N ALA A 63 -9.92 6.21 3.56
CA ALA A 63 -8.90 6.96 4.30
C ALA A 63 -8.45 8.22 3.54
N LYS A 64 -8.23 8.11 2.23
CA LYS A 64 -7.84 9.23 1.38
C LYS A 64 -8.89 10.35 1.33
N GLN A 65 -10.17 10.03 1.49
CA GLN A 65 -11.25 11.02 1.53
C GLN A 65 -11.39 11.72 2.89
N MET A 66 -10.81 11.14 3.95
CA MET A 66 -10.85 11.71 5.30
C MET A 66 -9.70 12.70 5.56
N GLU A 67 -8.64 12.70 4.73
CA GLU A 67 -7.58 13.70 4.83
C GLU A 67 -8.08 15.04 4.24
N PRO A 68 -8.12 16.14 5.03
CA PRO A 68 -8.38 17.46 4.48
C PRO A 68 -7.26 17.83 3.49
N ALA A 69 -7.65 18.43 2.37
CA ALA A 69 -6.77 18.84 1.27
C ALA A 69 -5.70 19.86 1.69
#